data_AF-A0A9E1N9C3-F1
#
_entry.id   AF-A0A9E1N9C3-F1
#
_cell.length_a   1.000
_cell.length_b   1.000
_cell.length_c   1.000
_cell.angle_alpha   90.00
_cell.angle_beta   90.00
_cell.angle_gamma   90.00
#
_symmetry.space_group_name_H-M   'P 1'
#
loop_
_entity.id
_entity.type
_entity.pdbx_description
1 polymer ?
#
loop_
_entity_poly.entity_id
_entity_poly.type
_entity_poly.pdbx_seq_one_letter_code
_entity_poly.pdbx_strand_id
1 'polypeptide(L)'
;AAVESYSEDLRVGIIASGGLSHFTVDEDLDGEVLRALREKDAETLCALPRNKLNGGSSEIRNWICAAGALEHLPLTWMDYQPGYRTPAGTGTGLGFAIWS
;
A
#
# COMPACT_ATOMS: atom_id res chain seq x y z
N ALA A 1 13.55 -7.81 11.37
CA ALA A 1 14.96 -8.13 11.69
C ALA A 1 15.91 -6.94 11.52
N ALA A 2 16.11 -6.34 10.33
CA ALA A 2 17.17 -5.31 10.14
C ALA A 2 17.03 -4.06 11.04
N VAL A 3 15.80 -3.54 11.19
CA VAL A 3 15.51 -2.40 12.08
C VAL A 3 15.71 -2.78 13.55
N GLU A 4 15.21 -3.94 13.96
CA GLU A 4 15.29 -4.44 15.34
C GLU A 4 16.71 -4.79 15.77
N SER A 5 17.58 -5.15 14.82
CA SER A 5 18.98 -5.50 15.10
C SER A 5 19.93 -4.30 15.16
N TYR A 6 19.42 -3.08 14.96
CA TYR A 6 20.26 -1.88 15.02
C TYR A 6 20.73 -1.62 16.46
N SER A 7 21.98 -1.20 16.63
CA SER A 7 22.63 -1.16 17.95
C SER A 7 22.14 -0.05 18.88
N GLU A 8 21.51 0.98 18.33
CA GLU A 8 21.02 2.14 19.06
C GLU A 8 19.49 2.08 19.24
N ASP A 9 19.01 2.56 20.39
CA ASP A 9 17.58 2.67 20.69
C ASP A 9 16.99 3.93 20.02
N LEU A 10 16.61 3.78 18.75
CA LEU A 10 16.08 4.87 17.93
C LEU A 10 14.60 4.70 17.63
N ARG A 11 13.89 5.83 17.59
CA ARG A 11 12.53 5.89 17.03
C ARG A 11 12.63 5.95 15.52
N VAL A 12 12.30 4.85 14.84
CA VAL A 12 12.40 4.73 13.38
C VAL A 12 11.03 4.92 12.74
N GLY A 13 10.94 5.81 11.75
CA GLY A 13 9.78 5.92 10.87
C GLY A 13 9.99 5.11 9.59
N ILE A 14 8.96 4.42 9.13
CA ILE A 14 8.94 3.71 7.84
C ILE A 14 7.93 4.42 6.94
N ILE A 15 8.35 4.71 5.71
CA ILE A 15 7.51 5.35 4.70
C ILE A 15 7.58 4.50 3.44
N ALA A 16 6.41 4.10 2.93
CA ALA A 16 6.26 3.64 1.56
C ALA A 16 5.62 4.75 0.73
N SER A 17 6.02 4.83 -0.52
CA SER A 17 5.43 5.72 -1.51
C SER A 17 5.12 4.96 -2.80
N GLY A 18 4.30 5.60 -3.63
CA GLY A 18 3.64 4.98 -4.77
C GLY A 18 2.16 4.80 -4.48
N GLY A 19 1.38 4.45 -5.49
CA GLY A 19 -0.08 4.47 -5.35
C GLY A 19 -0.78 3.76 -6.49
N LEU A 20 -2.00 3.32 -6.18
CA LEU A 20 -2.43 1.94 -6.29
C LEU A 20 -2.56 1.50 -7.75
N SER A 21 -3.78 1.26 -8.22
CA SER A 21 -4.02 1.05 -9.64
C SER A 21 -3.51 2.24 -10.45
N HIS A 22 -2.74 1.99 -11.49
CA HIS A 22 -2.09 3.02 -12.29
C HIS A 22 -2.41 2.85 -13.79
N PHE A 23 -2.44 3.96 -14.52
CA PHE A 23 -2.97 4.12 -15.89
C PHE A 23 -4.49 3.99 -16.00
N THR A 24 -5.06 2.92 -15.45
CA THR A 24 -6.51 2.74 -15.30
C THR A 24 -6.81 2.55 -13.84
N VAL A 25 -7.78 3.32 -13.32
CA VAL A 25 -8.25 3.15 -11.95
C VAL A 25 -9.04 1.83 -11.88
N ASP A 26 -8.59 0.93 -11.01
CA ASP A 26 -9.19 -0.38 -10.71
C ASP A 26 -9.59 -0.34 -9.23
N GLU A 27 -10.77 0.23 -8.96
CA GLU A 27 -11.26 0.48 -7.59
C GLU A 27 -11.51 -0.82 -6.81
N ASP A 28 -11.77 -1.92 -7.50
CA ASP A 28 -11.94 -3.24 -6.88
C ASP A 28 -10.60 -3.74 -6.32
N LEU A 29 -9.54 -3.68 -7.13
CA LEU A 29 -8.17 -4.01 -6.68
C LEU A 29 -7.74 -3.08 -5.55
N ASP A 30 -7.94 -1.77 -5.71
CA ASP A 30 -7.56 -0.77 -4.72
C ASP A 30 -8.29 -1.01 -3.40
N GLY A 31 -9.61 -1.22 -3.46
CA GLY A 31 -10.45 -1.51 -2.30
C GLY A 31 -10.05 -2.81 -1.59
N GLU A 32 -9.72 -3.87 -2.33
CA GLU A 32 -9.24 -5.13 -1.76
C GLU A 32 -7.92 -4.95 -1.01
N VAL A 33 -6.95 -4.24 -1.61
CA VAL A 33 -5.67 -3.91 -0.96
C VAL A 33 -5.93 -3.13 0.33
N LEU A 34 -6.71 -2.04 0.26
CA LEU A 34 -6.97 -1.18 1.41
C LEU A 34 -7.73 -1.92 2.53
N ARG A 35 -8.72 -2.74 2.18
CA ARG A 35 -9.41 -3.61 3.16
C ARG A 35 -8.42 -4.54 3.85
N ALA A 36 -7.62 -5.27 3.08
CA ALA A 36 -6.68 -6.24 3.62
C ALA A 36 -5.61 -5.58 4.52
N LEU A 37 -5.16 -4.37 4.16
CA LEU A 37 -4.28 -3.56 5.02
C LEU A 37 -4.95 -3.21 6.35
N ARG A 38 -6.22 -2.78 6.33
CA ARG A 38 -6.97 -2.42 7.54
C ARG A 38 -7.22 -3.63 8.44
N GLU A 39 -7.49 -4.79 7.85
CA GLU A 39 -7.80 -6.04 8.54
C GLU A 39 -6.54 -6.84 8.93
N LYS A 40 -5.33 -6.38 8.56
CA LYS A 40 -4.07 -7.12 8.70
C LYS A 40 -4.12 -8.51 8.05
N ASP A 41 -4.85 -8.61 6.94
CA ASP A 41 -5.08 -9.84 6.19
C ASP A 41 -3.89 -10.12 5.26
N ALA A 42 -2.83 -10.66 5.85
CA ALA A 42 -1.59 -10.99 5.14
C ALA A 42 -1.82 -12.05 4.05
N GLU A 43 -2.77 -12.96 4.24
CA GLU A 43 -3.09 -14.00 3.25
C GLU A 43 -3.61 -13.38 1.96
N THR A 44 -4.61 -12.48 2.05
CA THR A 44 -5.12 -11.75 0.88
C THR A 44 -4.00 -10.94 0.21
N LEU A 45 -3.21 -10.18 0.98
CA LEU A 45 -2.13 -9.36 0.42
C LEU A 45 -1.09 -10.19 -0.34
N CYS A 46 -0.73 -11.37 0.19
CA CYS A 46 0.21 -12.29 -0.45
C CYS A 46 -0.39 -13.04 -1.64
N ALA A 47 -1.71 -13.21 -1.69
CA ALA A 47 -2.44 -13.92 -2.75
C ALA A 47 -2.82 -13.02 -3.95
N LEU A 48 -2.60 -11.70 -3.86
CA LEU A 48 -2.92 -10.76 -4.94
C LEU A 48 -2.33 -11.21 -6.28
N PRO A 49 -3.13 -11.22 -7.38
CA PRO A 49 -2.68 -11.72 -8.67
C PRO A 49 -1.44 -10.95 -9.19
N ARG A 50 -0.34 -11.67 -9.46
CA ARG A 50 0.93 -11.03 -9.88
C ARG A 50 0.80 -10.18 -11.15
N ASN A 51 -0.13 -10.51 -12.04
CA ASN A 51 -0.41 -9.75 -13.26
C ASN A 51 -1.11 -8.40 -12.98
N LYS A 52 -1.82 -8.27 -11.85
CA LYS A 52 -2.39 -7.00 -11.36
C LYS A 52 -1.34 -6.12 -10.66
N LEU A 53 -0.26 -6.73 -10.16
CA LEU A 53 0.88 -6.04 -9.53
C LEU A 53 2.03 -5.80 -10.51
N ASN A 54 1.75 -5.21 -11.68
CA ASN A 54 2.72 -4.99 -12.75
C ASN A 54 2.63 -3.55 -13.30
N GLY A 55 3.69 -3.08 -13.97
CA GLY A 55 3.77 -1.71 -14.48
C GLY A 55 3.65 -0.68 -13.35
N GLY A 56 2.85 0.38 -13.55
CA GLY A 56 2.61 1.38 -12.50
C GLY A 56 1.97 0.78 -11.24
N SER A 57 1.03 -0.15 -11.37
CA SER A 57 0.38 -0.80 -10.22
C SER A 57 1.32 -1.74 -9.43
N SER A 58 2.55 -1.95 -9.89
CA SER A 58 3.54 -2.72 -9.12
C SER A 58 3.94 -2.05 -7.80
N GLU A 59 3.71 -0.74 -7.68
CA GLU A 59 3.97 0.04 -6.46
C GLU A 59 3.08 -0.38 -5.27
N ILE A 60 1.97 -1.09 -5.51
CA ILE A 60 1.18 -1.75 -4.45
C ILE A 60 2.07 -2.67 -3.59
N ARG A 61 3.17 -3.22 -4.13
CA ARG A 61 4.12 -4.03 -3.35
C ARG A 61 4.84 -3.23 -2.26
N ASN A 62 5.02 -1.92 -2.45
CA ASN A 62 5.57 -1.05 -1.41
C ASN A 62 4.62 -0.95 -0.23
N TRP A 63 3.31 -0.88 -0.50
CA TRP A 63 2.26 -0.89 0.52
C TRP A 63 2.26 -2.20 1.32
N ILE A 64 2.36 -3.34 0.64
CA ILE A 64 2.47 -4.67 1.29
C ILE A 64 3.74 -4.74 2.17
N CYS A 65 4.87 -4.24 1.67
CA CYS A 65 6.12 -4.20 2.43
C CYS A 65 6.00 -3.34 3.69
N ALA A 66 5.43 -2.13 3.58
CA ALA A 66 5.20 -1.26 4.73
C ALA A 66 4.25 -1.91 5.75
N ALA A 67 3.18 -2.55 5.29
CA ALA A 67 2.24 -3.25 6.17
C ALA A 67 2.91 -4.36 6.98
N GLY A 68 3.78 -5.15 6.36
CA GLY A 68 4.56 -6.17 7.07
C GLY A 68 5.56 -5.56 8.06
N ALA A 69 6.23 -4.47 7.69
CA ALA A 69 7.19 -3.80 8.56
C ALA A 69 6.51 -3.07 9.75
N LEU A 70 5.26 -2.66 9.58
CA LEU A 70 4.46 -1.91 10.55
C LEU A 70 3.35 -2.75 11.20
N GLU A 71 3.34 -4.07 11.02
CA GLU A 71 2.25 -4.97 11.45
C GLU A 71 1.91 -4.85 12.94
N HIS A 72 2.90 -4.54 13.77
CA HIS A 72 2.77 -4.36 15.21
C HIS A 72 1.99 -3.09 15.61
N LEU A 73 1.81 -2.13 14.69
CA LEU A 73 1.04 -0.90 14.90
C LEU A 73 -0.39 -1.04 14.36
N PRO A 74 -1.37 -0.33 14.93
CA PRO A 74 -2.68 -0.21 14.31
C PRO A 74 -2.63 0.74 13.10
N LEU A 75 -3.40 0.45 12.07
CA LEU A 75 -3.69 1.41 11.00
C LEU A 75 -4.72 2.42 11.53
N THR A 76 -4.27 3.59 11.95
CA THR A 76 -5.11 4.57 12.68
C THR A 76 -5.89 5.50 11.76
N TRP A 77 -5.39 5.71 10.54
CA TRP A 77 -6.08 6.50 9.54
C TRP A 77 -5.75 6.01 8.14
N MET A 78 -6.72 6.09 7.25
CA MET A 78 -6.55 5.76 5.83
C MET A 78 -7.60 6.50 5.01
N ASP A 79 -7.20 7.00 3.86
CA ASP A 79 -8.08 7.67 2.89
C ASP A 79 -7.72 7.24 1.47
N TYR A 80 -8.73 7.28 0.60
CA TYR A 80 -8.60 6.88 -0.80
C TYR A 80 -9.41 7.82 -1.68
N GLN A 81 -8.78 8.30 -2.74
CA GLN A 81 -9.43 9.07 -3.78
C GLN A 81 -9.08 8.51 -5.16
N PRO A 82 -10.07 8.15 -5.99
CA PRO A 82 -9.81 7.77 -7.36
C PRO A 82 -9.47 9.02 -8.19
N GLY A 83 -8.23 9.10 -8.66
CA GLY A 83 -7.75 10.14 -9.56
C GLY A 83 -8.12 9.81 -11.00
N TYR A 84 -9.40 10.00 -11.35
CA TYR A 84 -9.88 9.69 -12.71
C TYR A 84 -9.26 10.60 -13.78
N ARG A 85 -9.02 9.97 -14.94
CA ARG A 85 -8.54 10.48 -16.24
C ARG A 85 -8.07 11.94 -16.32
N THR A 86 -6.77 12.07 -16.61
CA THR A 86 -6.16 13.24 -17.25
C THR A 86 -6.51 13.31 -18.75
N PRO A 87 -6.28 14.45 -19.43
CA PRO A 87 -6.40 14.55 -20.90
C PRO A 87 -5.53 13.53 -21.68
N ALA A 88 -4.45 13.03 -21.07
CA ALA A 88 -3.61 11.98 -21.63
C ALA A 88 -4.20 10.56 -21.46
N GLY A 89 -5.39 10.44 -20.87
CA GLY A 89 -6.11 9.17 -20.69
C GLY A 89 -5.63 8.34 -19.51
N THR A 90 -4.83 8.89 -18.60
CA THR A 90 -4.28 8.18 -17.44
C THR A 90 -5.04 8.49 -16.15
N GLY A 91 -5.19 7.51 -15.28
CA GLY A 91 -5.70 7.68 -13.91
C GLY A 91 -4.86 6.91 -12.89
N THR A 92 -5.08 7.20 -11.62
CA THR A 92 -4.41 6.53 -10.50
C THR A 92 -5.28 6.44 -9.24
N GLY A 93 -5.16 5.35 -8.49
CA GLY A 93 -5.73 5.22 -7.15
C GLY A 93 -4.87 5.93 -6.11
N LEU A 94 -5.33 7.06 -5.59
CA LEU A 94 -4.58 7.84 -4.60
C LEU A 94 -4.92 7.33 -3.20
N GLY A 95 -4.02 6.54 -2.61
CA GLY A 95 -4.14 6.08 -1.22
C GLY A 95 -3.24 6.87 -0.27
N PHE A 96 -3.71 7.09 0.95
CA PHE A 96 -2.91 7.60 2.06
C PHE A 96 -3.21 6.80 3.33
N ALA A 97 -2.20 6.52 4.16
CA ALA A 97 -2.35 5.70 5.35
C ALA A 97 -1.37 6.11 6.45
N ILE A 98 -1.78 5.95 7.71
CA ILE A 98 -0.95 6.17 8.90
C ILE A 98 -1.08 4.95 9.82
N TRP A 99 0.08 4.41 10.22
CA TRP A 99 0.21 3.44 11.31
C TRP A 99 0.87 4.13 12.50
N SER A 100 0.26 4.02 13.69
CA SER A 100 0.76 4.69 14.90
C SER A 100 0.19 4.12 16.18
#